data_AF-A0A968S961-F1
#
_entry.id   AF-A0A968S961-F1
#
_cell.length_a   1.000
_cell.length_b   1.000
_cell.length_c   1.000
_cell.angle_alpha   90.00
_cell.angle_beta   90.00
_cell.angle_gamma   90.00
#
_symmetry.space_group_name_H-M   'P 1'
#
loop_
_entity.id
_entity.type
_entity.pdbx_description
1 polymer ?
#
loop_
_entity_poly.entity_id
_entity_poly.type
_entity_poly.pdbx_seq_one_letter_code
_entity_poly.pdbx_strand_id
1 'polypeptide(L)'
;MRNPRSAGVSQLLFCPSYVFLCYSNLIIVWGNPALKDNCPDVMVVFAVKEKGRIRSKFFVEQEGVRLGLIIEVVSPHYRQEDREIKVIQYAQAGVPEYLII
;
A
#
# COMPACT_ATOMS: atom_id res chain seq x y z
N MET A 1 -19.33 9.40 -39.44
CA MET A 1 -17.94 9.68 -38.97
C MET A 1 -17.95 9.82 -37.46
N ARG A 2 -17.08 9.09 -36.75
CA ARG A 2 -17.01 9.02 -35.28
C ARG A 2 -16.26 10.24 -34.73
N ASN A 3 -16.79 10.82 -33.66
CA ASN A 3 -16.14 11.83 -32.82
C ASN A 3 -15.15 11.13 -31.85
N PRO A 4 -13.83 11.41 -31.88
CA PRO A 4 -12.88 10.78 -30.97
C PRO A 4 -12.58 11.74 -29.83
N ARG A 5 -13.32 11.65 -28.72
CA ARG A 5 -12.93 12.21 -27.41
C ARG A 5 -13.91 11.77 -26.32
N SER A 6 -13.82 10.49 -25.93
CA SER A 6 -14.27 10.02 -24.62
C SER A 6 -13.08 9.31 -23.95
N ALA A 7 -12.09 10.11 -23.54
CA ALA A 7 -11.12 9.63 -22.57
C ALA A 7 -11.88 9.45 -21.25
N GLY A 8 -12.04 8.19 -20.84
CA GLY A 8 -12.62 7.84 -19.55
C GLY A 8 -11.79 8.49 -18.45
N VAL A 9 -12.32 9.57 -17.88
CA VAL A 9 -11.86 10.04 -16.58
C VAL A 9 -12.33 8.96 -15.61
N SER A 10 -11.41 8.14 -15.10
CA SER A 10 -11.69 7.29 -13.94
C SER A 10 -12.17 8.21 -12.84
N GLN A 11 -13.48 8.22 -12.65
CA GLN A 11 -14.16 8.95 -11.61
C GLN A 11 -13.70 8.32 -10.30
N LEU A 12 -12.64 8.88 -9.70
CA LEU A 12 -12.42 8.76 -8.27
C LEU A 12 -13.69 9.32 -7.62
N LEU A 13 -14.62 8.43 -7.30
CA LEU A 13 -15.81 8.76 -6.52
C LEU A 13 -15.32 9.22 -5.15
N PHE A 14 -15.23 10.54 -5.03
CA PHE A 14 -14.95 11.29 -3.82
C PHE A 14 -16.13 11.08 -2.87
N CYS A 15 -15.89 10.41 -1.74
CA CYS A 15 -16.91 10.11 -0.72
C CYS A 15 -16.42 10.59 0.66
N PRO A 16 -17.28 11.23 1.48
CA PRO A 16 -16.87 12.18 2.51
C PRO A 16 -16.44 11.45 3.79
N SER A 17 -15.12 11.40 4.00
CA SER A 17 -14.35 11.33 5.26
C SER A 17 -13.02 10.66 4.91
N TYR A 18 -11.94 11.43 4.74
CA TYR A 18 -10.58 10.96 4.48
C TYR A 18 -10.02 10.16 5.67
N VAL A 19 -10.64 9.04 5.99
CA VAL A 19 -10.15 8.14 7.03
C VAL A 19 -9.27 7.12 6.36
N PHE A 20 -7.97 7.37 6.43
CA PHE A 20 -6.96 6.36 6.24
C PHE A 20 -6.64 5.70 7.59
N LEU A 21 -6.11 4.49 7.53
CA LEU A 21 -5.51 3.84 8.68
C LEU A 21 -4.01 3.81 8.48
N CYS A 22 -3.28 4.19 9.53
CA CYS A 22 -1.86 3.97 9.62
C CYS A 22 -1.60 2.78 10.53
N TYR A 23 -0.75 1.88 10.09
CA TYR A 23 -0.25 0.80 10.92
C TYR A 23 1.27 0.91 11.00
N SER A 24 1.81 0.63 12.17
CA SER A 24 3.24 0.53 12.40
C SER A 24 3.65 -0.91 12.65
N ASN A 25 4.77 -1.36 12.08
CA ASN A 25 5.34 -2.68 12.33
C ASN A 25 4.34 -3.84 12.14
N LEU A 26 3.45 -3.72 11.15
CA LEU A 26 2.44 -4.73 10.86
C LEU A 26 2.81 -5.45 9.56
N ILE A 27 2.92 -6.78 9.63
CA ILE A 27 3.24 -7.62 8.47
C ILE A 27 2.13 -7.49 7.42
N ILE A 28 2.51 -7.12 6.21
CA ILE A 28 1.68 -7.15 5.02
C ILE A 28 1.79 -8.53 4.39
N VAL A 29 0.65 -9.19 4.22
CA VAL A 29 0.52 -10.44 3.48
C VAL A 29 -0.18 -10.14 2.17
N TRP A 30 0.55 -10.29 1.06
CA TRP A 30 0.07 -9.88 -0.26
C TRP A 30 -0.92 -10.87 -0.88
N GLY A 31 -0.89 -12.14 -0.47
CA GLY A 31 -1.71 -13.22 -1.05
C GLY A 31 -1.21 -13.75 -2.40
N ASN A 32 -0.17 -13.14 -2.96
CA ASN A 32 0.47 -13.58 -4.20
C ASN A 32 1.80 -14.31 -3.90
N PRO A 33 1.99 -15.58 -4.32
CA PRO A 33 3.22 -16.33 -4.06
C PRO A 33 4.48 -15.75 -4.72
N ALA A 34 4.34 -14.86 -5.70
CA ALA A 34 5.45 -14.14 -6.32
C ALA A 34 5.92 -12.93 -5.49
N LEU A 35 5.17 -12.51 -4.47
CA LEU A 35 5.49 -11.37 -3.61
C LEU A 35 5.95 -11.85 -2.24
N LYS A 36 7.02 -11.23 -1.73
CA LYS A 36 7.51 -11.45 -0.37
C LYS A 36 6.67 -10.64 0.61
N ASP A 37 6.25 -11.25 1.71
CA ASP A 37 5.63 -10.52 2.83
C ASP A 37 6.62 -9.50 3.40
N ASN A 38 6.13 -8.29 3.71
CA ASN A 38 6.94 -7.19 4.22
C ASN A 38 6.39 -6.69 5.56
N CYS A 39 7.26 -6.12 6.39
CA CYS A 39 6.87 -5.46 7.64
C CYS A 39 7.47 -4.04 7.62
N PRO A 40 6.78 -3.06 7.02
CA PRO A 40 7.28 -1.70 6.98
C PRO A 40 7.13 -1.00 8.32
N ASP A 41 7.92 0.05 8.53
CA ASP A 41 7.80 0.90 9.71
C ASP A 41 6.42 1.56 9.78
N VAL A 42 5.93 2.09 8.67
CA VAL A 42 4.55 2.59 8.54
C VAL A 42 3.96 2.20 7.18
N MET A 43 2.70 1.75 7.20
CA MET A 43 1.86 1.68 6.01
C MET A 43 0.58 2.49 6.17
N VAL A 44 0.15 3.13 5.09
CA VAL A 44 -1.08 3.92 5.02
C VAL A 44 -2.04 3.24 4.05
N VAL A 45 -3.24 2.94 4.55
CA VAL A 45 -4.26 2.23 3.78
C VAL A 45 -5.56 3.02 3.76
N PHE A 46 -6.13 3.16 2.56
CA PHE A 46 -7.39 3.83 2.33
C PHE A 46 -8.54 2.82 2.23
N ALA A 47 -9.76 3.30 2.45
CA ALA A 47 -10.99 2.54 2.22
C ALA A 47 -11.14 1.22 3.01
N VAL A 48 -10.42 1.07 4.13
CA VAL A 48 -10.61 -0.05 5.05
C VAL A 48 -11.99 0.04 5.72
N LYS A 49 -12.78 -1.03 5.61
CA LYS A 49 -14.17 -1.08 6.10
C LYS A 49 -14.22 -1.16 7.63
N GLU A 50 -13.59 -2.18 8.22
CA GLU A 50 -13.59 -2.44 9.66
C GLU A 50 -12.42 -1.72 10.35
N LYS A 51 -12.60 -0.41 10.58
CA LYS A 51 -11.55 0.47 11.12
C LYS A 51 -11.13 0.13 12.56
N GLY A 52 -12.07 -0.34 13.38
CA GLY A 52 -11.80 -0.72 14.78
C GLY A 52 -11.23 -2.13 14.97
N ARG A 53 -11.12 -2.92 13.89
CA ARG A 53 -10.59 -4.29 13.99
C ARG A 53 -9.08 -4.27 14.23
N ILE A 54 -8.65 -4.88 15.31
CA ILE A 54 -7.23 -5.12 15.59
C ILE A 54 -6.73 -6.22 14.65
N ARG A 55 -5.57 -5.99 14.05
CA ARG A 55 -4.95 -6.90 13.07
C ARG A 55 -3.57 -7.31 13.58
N SER A 56 -3.27 -8.60 13.53
CA SER A 56 -1.93 -9.15 13.78
C SER A 56 -1.07 -9.23 12.52
N LYS A 57 -1.73 -9.31 11.36
CA LYS A 57 -1.18 -9.12 10.02
C LYS A 57 -2.22 -8.42 9.14
N PHE A 58 -1.77 -7.78 8.08
CA PHE A 58 -2.64 -7.13 7.11
C PHE A 58 -2.70 -7.96 5.83
N PHE A 59 -3.78 -8.72 5.66
CA PHE A 59 -4.00 -9.55 4.48
C PHE A 59 -4.66 -8.74 3.37
N VAL A 60 -3.89 -8.30 2.38
CA VAL A 60 -4.33 -7.36 1.33
C VAL A 60 -5.56 -7.90 0.58
N GLU A 61 -5.55 -9.19 0.23
CA GLU A 61 -6.68 -9.83 -0.44
C GLU A 61 -7.96 -9.86 0.40
N GLN A 62 -7.85 -10.13 1.71
CA GLN A 62 -9.01 -10.20 2.62
C GLN A 62 -9.60 -8.81 2.87
N GLU A 63 -8.76 -7.79 2.91
CA GLU A 63 -9.20 -6.39 3.08
C GLU A 63 -9.83 -5.84 1.79
N GLY A 64 -9.47 -6.40 0.63
CA GLY A 64 -10.00 -5.99 -0.68
C GLY A 64 -9.59 -4.57 -1.05
N VAL A 65 -8.43 -4.11 -0.58
CA VAL A 65 -7.89 -2.76 -0.79
C VAL A 65 -6.50 -2.82 -1.40
N ARG A 66 -6.01 -1.69 -1.90
CA ARG A 66 -4.60 -1.48 -2.22
C ARG A 66 -3.98 -0.52 -1.21
N LEU A 67 -2.71 -0.74 -0.88
CA LEU A 67 -1.95 0.19 -0.05
C LEU A 67 -1.68 1.48 -0.83
N GLY A 68 -1.71 2.61 -0.12
CA GLY A 68 -1.52 3.93 -0.74
C GLY A 68 -0.13 4.51 -0.52
N LEU A 69 0.47 4.28 0.65
CA LEU A 69 1.82 4.77 0.96
C LEU A 69 2.51 3.79 1.93
N ILE A 70 3.81 3.58 1.69
CA ILE A 70 4.72 2.91 2.63
C ILE A 70 5.82 3.89 3.04
N ILE A 71 6.17 3.90 4.32
CA ILE A 71 7.27 4.72 4.86
C ILE A 71 8.24 3.77 5.58
N GLU A 72 9.53 3.92 5.26
CA GLU A 72 10.63 3.23 5.94
C GLU A 72 11.60 4.26 6.52
N VAL A 73 11.97 4.09 7.78
CA VAL A 73 12.99 4.86 8.50
C VAL A 73 14.27 4.04 8.51
N VAL A 74 15.20 4.40 7.62
CA VAL A 74 16.27 3.49 7.25
C VAL A 74 17.44 3.59 8.22
N SER A 75 17.68 2.49 8.95
CA SER A 75 18.88 2.35 9.75
C SER A 75 20.10 1.92 8.92
N PRO A 76 21.34 2.18 9.37
CA PRO A 76 22.54 1.72 8.67
C PRO A 76 22.57 0.22 8.39
N HIS A 77 22.00 -0.59 9.29
CA HIS A 77 22.02 -2.04 9.19
C HIS A 77 21.10 -2.60 8.09
N TYR A 78 19.97 -1.95 7.84
CA TYR A 78 18.95 -2.39 6.86
C TYR A 78 18.97 -1.57 5.56
N ARG A 79 20.00 -0.73 5.36
CA ARG A 79 20.07 0.25 4.27
C ARG A 79 19.84 -0.34 2.87
N GLN A 80 20.45 -1.48 2.58
CA GLN A 80 20.28 -2.14 1.28
C GLN A 80 18.87 -2.72 1.12
N GLU A 81 18.35 -3.35 2.19
CA GLU A 81 17.03 -3.95 2.18
C GLU A 81 15.95 -2.89 1.90
N ASP A 82 15.99 -1.77 2.62
CA ASP A 82 14.94 -0.76 2.54
C ASP A 82 15.05 0.14 1.30
N ARG A 83 16.28 0.46 0.83
CA ARG A 83 16.48 1.38 -0.30
C ARG A 83 16.43 0.74 -1.67
N GLU A 84 16.65 -0.57 -1.75
CA GLU A 84 16.80 -1.27 -3.03
C GLU A 84 15.81 -2.43 -3.14
N ILE A 85 15.90 -3.38 -2.20
CA ILE A 85 15.16 -4.64 -2.30
C ILE A 85 13.65 -4.42 -2.11
N LYS A 86 13.25 -3.75 -1.02
CA LYS A 86 11.85 -3.51 -0.71
C LYS A 86 11.19 -2.55 -1.70
N VAL A 87 11.91 -1.56 -2.22
CA VAL A 87 11.40 -0.65 -3.27
C VAL A 87 10.92 -1.43 -4.49
N ILE A 88 11.71 -2.41 -4.96
CA ILE A 88 11.33 -3.27 -6.07
C ILE A 88 10.10 -4.13 -5.70
N GLN A 89 10.08 -4.70 -4.50
CA GLN A 89 8.96 -5.53 -4.03
C GLN A 89 7.65 -4.73 -3.92
N TYR A 90 7.70 -3.50 -3.42
CA TYR A 90 6.56 -2.61 -3.33
C TYR A 90 6.06 -2.16 -4.70
N ALA A 91 6.97 -1.89 -5.64
CA ALA A 91 6.60 -1.62 -7.02
C ALA A 91 5.91 -2.84 -7.67
N GLN A 92 6.43 -4.05 -7.45
CA GLN A 92 5.80 -5.30 -7.92
C GLN A 92 4.42 -5.53 -7.29
N ALA A 93 4.25 -5.15 -6.03
CA ALA A 93 2.96 -5.20 -5.33
C ALA A 93 1.98 -4.09 -5.76
N GLY A 94 2.43 -3.13 -6.57
CA GLY A 94 1.61 -2.03 -7.08
C GLY A 94 1.33 -0.93 -6.05
N VAL A 95 2.21 -0.77 -5.06
CA VAL A 95 2.17 0.36 -4.12
C VAL A 95 2.55 1.64 -4.89
N PRO A 96 1.72 2.70 -4.86
CA PRO A 96 1.94 3.85 -5.72
C PRO A 96 3.01 4.80 -5.19
N GLU A 97 3.15 4.91 -3.87
CA GLU A 97 4.08 5.84 -3.23
C GLU A 97 4.88 5.15 -2.12
N TYR A 98 6.17 5.48 -2.03
CA TYR A 98 7.07 5.04 -0.99
C TYR A 98 7.97 6.19 -0.53
N LEU A 99 8.12 6.36 0.78
CA LEU A 99 8.98 7.37 1.38
C LEU A 99 10.08 6.67 2.19
N ILE A 100 11.32 7.07 1.94
CA ILE A 100 12.49 6.60 2.68
C ILE A 100 13.08 7.79 3.44
N ILE A 101 13.27 7.62 4.74
CA ILE A 101 13.84 8.62 5.65
C ILE A 101 15.24 8.16 6.09
#